data_AF-A0A2I0HL23-F1
#
_entry.id   AF-A0A2I0HL23-F1
#
_cell.length_a   1.000
_cell.length_b   1.000
_cell.length_c   1.000
_cell.angle_alpha   90.00
_cell.angle_beta   90.00
_cell.angle_gamma   90.00
#
_symmetry.space_group_name_H-M   'P 1'
#
loop_
_entity.id
_entity.type
_entity.pdbx_description
1 polymer ?
#
loop_
_entity_poly.entity_id
_entity_poly.type
_entity_poly.pdbx_seq_one_letter_code
_entity_poly.pdbx_strand_id
1 'polypeptide(L)'
;MPMPWEQVRDVRVLYHITGAITFVNEIPLVVEPIYLAQWGTMWIMMRREKRDRKHFKRMRFPPFDDEEPPLDYADNLLDVDPLEAIQLELDPEEDSAVHTWFYDHKPLVKTKLINGPSYRRSKLLLLV
;
A
#
# COMPACT_ATOMS: atom_id res chain seq x y z
N MET A 1 1.82 5.77 5.97
CA MET A 1 1.85 5.98 4.51
C MET A 1 1.51 4.67 3.82
N PRO A 2 0.53 4.65 2.89
CA PRO A 2 0.24 3.48 2.05
C PRO A 2 1.36 3.22 1.04
N MET A 3 1.48 1.98 0.59
CA MET A 3 2.43 1.61 -0.47
C MET A 3 1.80 1.79 -1.87
N PRO A 4 2.58 1.95 -2.96
CA PRO A 4 2.02 2.24 -4.29
C PRO A 4 1.08 1.17 -4.87
N TRP A 5 1.15 -0.06 -4.37
CA TRP A 5 0.27 -1.18 -4.75
C TRP A 5 -1.00 -1.28 -3.89
N GLU A 6 -1.16 -0.40 -2.90
CA GLU A 6 -2.36 -0.30 -2.06
C GLU A 6 -3.18 0.93 -2.46
N GLN A 7 -4.50 0.77 -2.59
CA GLN A 7 -5.41 1.89 -2.84
C GLN A 7 -5.70 2.68 -1.56
N VAL A 8 -6.06 1.97 -0.50
CA VAL A 8 -6.43 2.52 0.81
C VAL A 8 -5.73 1.71 1.89
N ARG A 9 -5.34 2.37 2.96
CA ARG A 9 -4.77 1.72 4.14
C ARG A 9 -5.47 2.21 5.40
N ASP A 10 -6.29 1.33 5.98
CA ASP A 10 -6.88 1.53 7.29
C ASP A 10 -5.85 1.30 8.39
N VAL A 11 -5.77 2.22 9.34
CA VAL A 11 -4.83 2.15 10.46
C VAL A 11 -5.56 2.44 11.76
N ARG A 12 -5.15 1.73 12.83
CA ARG A 12 -5.62 2.06 14.18
C ARG A 12 -5.08 3.42 14.60
N VAL A 13 -5.98 4.24 15.11
CA VAL A 13 -5.67 5.55 15.65
C VAL A 13 -5.94 5.61 17.14
N LEU A 14 -5.15 6.41 17.84
CA LEU A 14 -5.36 6.80 19.23
C LEU A 14 -5.59 8.30 19.25
N TYR A 15 -6.80 8.74 19.61
CA TYR A 15 -7.18 10.15 19.61
C TYR A 15 -7.53 10.63 21.01
N HIS A 16 -7.31 11.92 21.27
CA HIS A 16 -7.75 12.58 22.50
C HIS A 16 -9.26 12.85 22.43
N ILE A 17 -10.00 12.68 23.54
CA ILE A 17 -11.48 12.80 23.55
C ILE A 17 -11.98 14.18 23.11
N THR A 18 -11.17 15.23 23.29
CA THR A 18 -11.51 16.60 22.83
C THR A 18 -11.08 16.89 21.39
N GLY A 19 -10.46 15.95 20.69
CA GLY A 19 -9.95 16.12 19.32
C GLY A 19 -8.63 16.90 19.20
N ALA A 20 -7.93 17.16 20.30
CA ALA A 20 -6.70 17.96 20.29
C ALA A 20 -5.52 17.31 19.54
N ILE A 21 -5.46 15.98 19.52
CA ILE A 21 -4.40 15.22 18.85
C ILE A 21 -4.88 13.81 18.49
N THR A 22 -4.37 13.29 17.37
CA THR A 22 -4.62 11.93 16.88
C THR A 22 -3.32 11.30 16.43
N PHE A 23 -2.94 10.17 17.04
CA PHE A 23 -1.76 9.39 16.71
C PHE A 23 -2.12 8.13 15.92
N VAL A 24 -1.29 7.75 14.96
CA VAL A 24 -1.36 6.41 14.35
C VAL A 24 -0.71 5.41 15.32
N ASN A 25 -1.48 4.43 15.77
CA ASN A 25 -1.07 3.44 16.78
C ASN A 25 -0.74 2.08 16.15
N GLU A 26 0.07 2.08 15.10
CA GLU A 26 0.55 0.86 14.44
C GLU A 26 2.03 0.95 14.05
N ILE A 27 2.71 -0.19 14.14
CA ILE A 27 4.06 -0.36 13.59
C ILE A 27 3.91 -1.08 12.24
N PRO A 28 4.36 -0.50 11.12
CA PRO A 28 4.23 -1.11 9.80
C PRO A 28 5.27 -2.23 9.63
N LEU A 29 4.93 -3.43 10.12
CA LEU A 29 5.75 -4.62 9.95
C LEU A 29 5.53 -5.22 8.55
N VAL A 30 6.62 -5.62 7.91
CA VAL A 30 6.61 -6.24 6.58
C VAL A 30 7.44 -7.53 6.60
N VAL A 31 7.11 -8.47 5.71
CA VAL A 31 7.93 -9.67 5.50
C VAL A 31 8.92 -9.34 4.40
N GLU A 32 10.20 -9.25 4.77
CA GLU A 32 11.28 -8.73 3.93
C GLU A 32 11.31 -9.27 2.48
N PRO A 33 11.31 -10.58 2.21
CA PRO A 33 11.38 -11.08 0.83
C PRO A 33 10.12 -10.73 0.01
N ILE A 34 8.94 -10.71 0.63
CA ILE A 34 7.70 -10.30 -0.03
C ILE A 34 7.78 -8.81 -0.36
N TYR A 35 8.21 -7.99 0.61
CA TYR A 35 8.34 -6.55 0.44
C TYR A 35 9.34 -6.17 -0.66
N LEU A 36 10.48 -6.88 -0.72
CA LEU A 36 11.46 -6.71 -1.78
C LEU A 36 10.89 -7.07 -3.15
N ALA A 37 10.16 -8.19 -3.25
CA ALA A 37 9.51 -8.61 -4.48
C ALA A 37 8.44 -7.60 -4.94
N GLN A 38 7.61 -7.09 -4.02
CA GLN A 38 6.62 -6.04 -4.31
C GLN A 38 7.29 -4.80 -4.90
N TRP A 39 8.37 -4.29 -4.28
CA TRP A 39 9.16 -3.19 -4.84
C TRP A 39 9.83 -3.53 -6.17
N GLY A 40 10.25 -4.78 -6.38
CA GLY A 40 10.72 -5.28 -7.67
C GLY A 40 9.66 -5.14 -8.76
N THR A 41 8.40 -5.48 -8.48
CA THR A 41 7.29 -5.25 -9.43
C THR A 41 7.05 -3.77 -9.68
N MET A 42 7.16 -2.92 -8.65
CA MET A 42 7.02 -1.46 -8.80
C MET A 42 8.10 -0.89 -9.70
N TRP A 43 9.34 -1.33 -9.54
CA TRP A 43 10.46 -0.93 -10.39
C TRP A 43 10.20 -1.25 -11.86
N ILE A 44 9.69 -2.44 -12.16
CA ILE A 44 9.35 -2.86 -13.53
C ILE A 44 8.22 -1.99 -14.09
N MET A 45 7.12 -1.84 -13.34
CA MET A 45 5.95 -1.06 -13.77
C MET A 45 6.31 0.41 -14.03
N MET A 46 7.01 1.06 -13.09
CA MET A 46 7.42 2.45 -13.24
C MET A 46 8.38 2.67 -14.41
N ARG A 47 9.27 1.70 -14.70
CA ARG A 47 10.16 1.78 -15.86
C ARG A 47 9.41 1.62 -17.18
N ARG A 48 8.42 0.72 -17.23
CA ARG A 48 7.54 0.55 -18.40
C ARG A 48 6.74 1.83 -18.64
N GLU A 49 6.08 2.36 -17.61
CA GLU A 49 5.31 3.61 -17.69
C GLU A 49 6.19 4.80 -18.15
N LYS A 50 7.40 4.93 -17.60
CA LYS A 50 8.35 5.98 -18.02
C LYS A 50 8.80 5.85 -19.47
N ARG A 51 8.96 4.62 -19.98
CA ARG A 51 9.35 4.36 -21.36
C ARG A 51 8.20 4.66 -22.33
N ASP A 52 7.00 4.25 -21.97
CA ASP A 52 5.85 4.22 -22.90
C ASP A 52 5.09 5.55 -22.92
N ARG A 53 5.15 6.33 -21.84
CA ARG A 53 4.46 7.64 -21.74
C ARG A 53 5.26 8.78 -22.36
N LYS A 54 4.71 9.38 -23.42
CA LYS A 54 5.32 10.53 -24.12
C LYS A 54 5.39 11.81 -23.27
N HIS A 55 4.30 12.13 -22.58
CA HIS A 55 4.19 13.34 -21.75
C HIS A 55 3.85 12.95 -20.31
N PHE A 56 4.85 13.02 -19.44
CA PHE A 56 4.69 12.78 -18.01
C PHE A 56 4.64 14.12 -17.27
N LYS A 57 3.44 14.52 -16.82
CA LYS A 57 3.25 15.74 -16.01
C LYS A 57 3.66 15.45 -14.57
N ARG A 58 4.57 16.26 -14.04
CA ARG A 58 4.99 16.17 -12.64
C ARG A 58 3.98 16.90 -11.75
N MET A 59 3.83 16.43 -10.51
CA MET A 59 3.07 17.15 -9.50
C MET A 59 3.69 18.53 -9.24
N ARG A 60 2.84 19.53 -8.98
CA ARG A 60 3.28 20.84 -8.51
C ARG A 60 3.41 20.79 -6.99
N PHE A 61 4.48 21.38 -6.47
CA PHE A 61 4.69 21.54 -5.04
C PHE A 61 4.78 23.04 -4.70
N PRO A 62 4.11 23.51 -3.64
CA PRO A 62 3.12 22.78 -2.83
C PRO A 62 1.85 22.43 -3.64
N PRO A 63 1.12 21.35 -3.29
CA PRO A 63 -0.08 20.95 -4.00
C PRO A 63 -1.29 21.87 -3.73
N PHE A 64 -1.34 22.50 -2.55
CA PHE A 64 -2.40 23.42 -2.13
C PHE A 64 -1.85 24.83 -1.93
N ASP A 65 -2.73 25.82 -2.02
CA ASP A 65 -2.41 27.22 -1.69
C ASP A 65 -2.43 27.42 -0.16
N ASP A 66 -1.61 28.34 0.35
CA ASP A 66 -1.47 28.57 1.81
C ASP A 66 -2.72 29.26 2.40
N GLU A 67 -3.53 29.93 1.56
CA GLU A 67 -4.78 30.59 1.95
C GLU A 67 -6.00 29.64 1.96
N GLU A 68 -5.88 28.44 1.38
CA GLU A 68 -6.97 27.46 1.33
C GLU A 68 -7.01 26.64 2.64
N PRO A 69 -8.18 26.50 3.29
CA PRO A 69 -8.30 25.65 4.47
C PRO A 69 -8.12 24.16 4.09
N PRO A 70 -7.65 23.31 5.02
CA PRO A 70 -7.61 21.87 4.80
C PRO A 70 -8.97 21.30 4.39
N LEU A 71 -8.99 20.45 3.38
CA LEU A 71 -10.20 19.79 2.90
C LEU A 71 -10.73 18.78 3.93
N ASP A 72 -12.05 18.80 4.15
CA ASP A 72 -12.72 17.80 4.99
C ASP A 72 -12.81 16.45 4.26
N TYR A 73 -12.48 15.37 4.97
CA TYR A 73 -12.44 14.03 4.38
C TYR A 73 -13.84 13.48 4.07
N ALA A 74 -14.81 13.72 4.96
CA ALA A 74 -16.17 13.17 4.80
C ALA A 74 -16.85 13.80 3.59
N ASP A 75 -16.68 15.11 3.40
CA ASP A 75 -17.34 15.84 2.32
C ASP A 75 -16.66 15.67 0.95
N ASN A 76 -15.33 15.52 0.91
CA ASN A 76 -14.58 15.59 -0.36
C ASN A 76 -14.00 14.25 -0.84
N LEU A 77 -13.80 13.28 0.05
CA LEU A 77 -13.00 12.08 -0.25
C LEU A 77 -13.70 10.76 0.08
N LEU A 78 -14.64 10.73 1.04
CA LEU A 78 -15.26 9.49 1.50
C LEU A 78 -16.03 8.75 0.39
N ASP A 79 -16.75 9.48 -0.46
CA ASP A 79 -17.57 8.93 -1.53
C ASP A 79 -16.83 8.83 -2.89
N VAL A 80 -15.54 9.15 -2.91
CA VAL A 80 -14.72 9.11 -4.13
C VAL A 80 -13.93 7.81 -4.17
N ASP A 81 -14.20 7.00 -5.20
CA ASP A 81 -13.46 5.77 -5.41
C ASP A 81 -11.97 6.06 -5.66
N PRO A 82 -11.06 5.37 -4.95
CA PRO A 82 -9.63 5.56 -5.14
C PRO A 82 -9.22 5.09 -6.54
N LEU A 83 -8.21 5.77 -7.09
CA LEU A 83 -7.60 5.34 -8.34
C LEU A 83 -7.01 3.93 -8.22
N GLU A 84 -6.83 3.28 -9.36
CA GLU A 84 -6.18 1.98 -9.44
C GLU A 84 -4.75 2.06 -8.90
N ALA A 85 -4.40 1.11 -8.03
CA ALA A 85 -3.05 1.01 -7.51
C ALA A 85 -2.10 0.48 -8.58
N ILE A 86 -0.80 0.71 -8.41
CA ILE A 86 0.20 0.12 -9.30
C ILE A 86 0.31 -1.35 -8.94
N GLN A 87 -0.18 -2.23 -9.80
CA GLN A 87 -0.05 -3.69 -9.66
C GLN A 87 0.40 -4.27 -11.00
N LEU A 88 1.40 -5.14 -10.96
CA LEU A 88 1.80 -5.91 -12.13
C LEU A 88 0.79 -7.05 -12.31
N GLU A 89 0.30 -7.25 -13.52
CA GLU A 89 -0.48 -8.45 -13.83
C GLU A 89 0.41 -9.69 -13.65
N LEU A 90 0.02 -10.55 -12.71
CA LEU A 90 0.70 -11.80 -12.40
C LEU A 90 0.11 -12.93 -13.25
N ASP A 91 0.94 -13.88 -13.65
CA ASP A 91 0.48 -15.04 -14.41
C ASP A 91 -0.21 -16.04 -13.45
N PRO A 92 -1.46 -16.47 -13.70
CA PRO A 92 -2.18 -17.34 -12.79
C PRO A 92 -1.60 -18.76 -12.72
N GLU A 93 -0.82 -19.21 -13.71
CA GLU A 93 -0.17 -20.51 -13.74
C GLU A 93 1.24 -20.43 -13.14
N GLU A 94 2.09 -19.52 -13.66
CA GLU A 94 3.49 -19.39 -13.21
C GLU A 94 3.61 -18.79 -11.80
N ASP A 95 2.82 -17.76 -11.50
CA ASP A 95 2.84 -17.04 -10.20
C ASP A 95 1.74 -17.52 -9.25
N SER A 96 1.14 -18.68 -9.52
CA SER A 96 0.01 -19.26 -8.76
C SER A 96 0.23 -19.26 -7.23
N ALA A 97 1.47 -19.45 -6.78
CA ALA A 97 1.84 -19.49 -5.37
C ALA A 97 1.62 -18.14 -4.63
N VAL A 98 1.72 -17.01 -5.35
CA VAL A 98 1.63 -15.66 -4.78
C VAL A 98 0.42 -14.86 -5.30
N HIS A 99 -0.14 -15.26 -6.45
CA HIS A 99 -1.18 -14.55 -7.20
C HIS A 99 -2.33 -13.98 -6.35
N THR A 100 -2.79 -14.73 -5.35
CA THR A 100 -4.00 -14.37 -4.57
C THR A 100 -3.76 -13.37 -3.44
N TRP A 101 -2.52 -13.19 -2.98
CA TRP A 101 -2.22 -12.44 -1.74
C TRP A 101 -1.08 -11.44 -1.91
N PHE A 102 -0.39 -11.43 -3.05
CA PHE A 102 0.87 -10.71 -3.23
C PHE A 102 0.76 -9.20 -2.98
N TYR A 103 -0.38 -8.58 -3.31
CA TYR A 103 -0.61 -7.14 -3.13
C TYR A 103 -1.46 -6.78 -1.90
N ASP A 104 -1.76 -7.75 -1.03
CA ASP A 104 -2.48 -7.48 0.22
C ASP A 104 -1.66 -6.58 1.16
N HIS A 105 -2.34 -5.79 1.99
CA HIS A 105 -1.71 -4.92 3.00
C HIS A 105 -0.85 -5.72 4.00
N LYS A 106 -1.37 -6.86 4.47
CA LYS A 106 -0.64 -7.81 5.32
C LYS A 106 -0.77 -9.22 4.75
N PRO A 107 0.10 -9.57 3.78
CA PRO A 107 0.06 -10.86 3.11
C PRO A 107 0.10 -12.03 4.11
N LEU A 108 -0.63 -13.11 3.81
CA LEU A 108 -0.55 -14.38 4.54
C LEU A 108 -0.93 -14.32 6.04
N VAL A 109 -1.46 -13.21 6.58
CA VAL A 109 -1.86 -13.08 8.01
C VAL A 109 -2.79 -14.19 8.48
N LYS A 110 -3.68 -14.66 7.61
CA LYS A 110 -4.67 -15.70 7.91
C LYS A 110 -4.12 -17.12 7.76
N THR A 111 -2.84 -17.28 7.43
CA THR A 111 -2.19 -18.57 7.20
C THR A 111 -1.28 -18.98 8.36
N LYS A 112 -0.84 -20.24 8.37
CA LYS A 112 0.11 -20.77 9.36
C LYS A 112 1.55 -20.25 9.16
N LEU A 113 1.83 -19.56 8.05
CA LEU A 113 3.16 -19.04 7.73
C LEU A 113 3.49 -17.79 8.56
N ILE A 114 2.47 -17.13 9.10
CA ILE A 114 2.59 -15.94 9.93
C ILE A 114 2.06 -16.25 11.34
N ASN A 115 2.66 -15.67 12.37
CA ASN A 115 2.26 -15.84 13.77
C ASN A 115 0.97 -15.11 14.16
N GLY A 116 0.03 -14.93 13.21
CA GLY A 116 -1.24 -14.22 13.40
C GLY A 116 -1.14 -12.70 13.25
N PRO A 117 -2.13 -11.95 13.79
CA PRO A 117 -2.32 -10.52 13.51
C PRO A 117 -1.20 -9.62 14.05
N SER A 118 -0.33 -10.14 14.93
CA SER A 118 0.86 -9.42 15.40
C SER A 118 1.91 -9.22 14.29
N TYR A 119 1.91 -10.06 13.25
CA TYR A 119 2.79 -9.96 12.07
C TYR A 119 4.29 -9.89 12.37
N ARG A 120 4.74 -10.43 13.52
CA ARG A 120 6.14 -10.30 13.98
C ARG A 120 7.04 -11.42 13.51
N ARG A 121 6.49 -12.60 13.23
CA ARG A 121 7.28 -13.79 12.85
C ARG A 121 6.66 -14.41 11.61
N SER A 122 7.48 -14.57 10.59
CA SER A 122 7.17 -15.30 9.37
C SER A 122 8.04 -16.55 9.27
N LYS A 123 7.45 -17.66 8.86
CA LYS A 123 8.14 -18.87 8.41
C LYS A 123 7.75 -19.10 6.97
N LEU A 124 8.51 -18.48 6.06
CA LEU A 124 8.37 -18.80 4.65
C LEU A 124 9.08 -20.13 4.41
N LEU A 125 8.35 -21.10 3.87
CA LEU A 125 8.96 -22.31 3.35
C LEU A 125 9.66 -21.94 2.04
N LEU A 126 10.87 -22.45 1.83
CA LEU A 126 11.45 -22.47 0.49
C LEU A 126 10.54 -23.36 -0.35
N LEU A 127 9.79 -22.76 -1.26
CA LEU A 127 9.24 -23.49 -2.40
C LEU A 127 10.43 -23.81 -3.30
N VAL A 128 10.99 -25.01 -3.10
CA VAL A 128 11.93 -25.66 -4.02
C VAL A 128 11.12 -26.54 -4.95
#